data_AF-A0A523C7J5-F1
#
_entry.id   AF-A0A523C7J5-F1
#
_cell.length_a   1.000
_cell.length_b   1.000
_cell.length_c   1.000
_cell.angle_alpha   90.00
_cell.angle_beta   90.00
_cell.angle_gamma   90.00
#
_symmetry.space_group_name_H-M   'P 1'
#
loop_
_entity.id
_entity.type
_entity.pdbx_description
1 polymer ?
#
loop_
_entity_poly.entity_id
_entity_poly.type
_entity_poly.pdbx_seq_one_letter_code
_entity_poly.pdbx_strand_id
1 'polypeptide(L)' 'MHTMFATIGMILAVAGLVVSVAFWIPGLCNRTRLKEILGSRYPLVYVVYVANGPMLLLLGVILLITFR' A
#
# COMPACT_ATOMS: atom_id res chain seq x y z
N MET A 1 17.54 -9.25 16.42
CA MET A 1 17.48 -8.35 15.24
C MET A 1 16.73 -8.98 14.08
N HIS A 2 17.03 -10.22 13.66
CA HIS A 2 16.27 -10.93 12.61
C HIS A 2 14.75 -10.98 12.82
N THR A 3 14.28 -11.33 14.02
CA THR A 3 12.85 -11.38 14.34
C THR A 3 12.15 -10.03 14.20
N MET A 4 12.81 -8.94 14.59
CA MET A 4 12.27 -7.59 14.51
C MET A 4 12.10 -7.13 13.04
N PHE A 5 13.09 -7.41 12.18
CA PHE A 5 12.98 -7.11 10.74
C PHE A 5 11.92 -7.96 10.05
N ALA A 6 11.76 -9.23 10.45
CA ALA A 6 10.70 -10.09 9.95
C ALA A 6 9.30 -9.59 10.36
N THR A 7 9.12 -9.13 11.59
CA THR A 7 7.85 -8.52 12.04
C THR A 7 7.53 -7.24 11.26
N ILE A 8 8.52 -6.36 11.08
CA ILE A 8 8.37 -5.12 10.30
C ILE A 8 8.04 -5.45 8.84
N GLY A 9 8.76 -6.39 8.23
CA GLY A 9 8.50 -6.86 6.87
C GLY A 9 7.08 -7.42 6.71
N MET A 10 6.58 -8.17 7.71
CA MET A 10 5.22 -8.69 7.71
C MET A 10 4.17 -7.58 7.78
N ILE A 11 4.35 -6.60 8.66
CA ILE A 11 3.44 -5.45 8.78
C ILE A 11 3.41 -4.66 7.47
N LEU A 12 4.57 -4.39 6.87
CA LEU A 12 4.69 -3.65 5.62
C LEU A 12 4.08 -4.42 4.44
N ALA A 13 4.31 -5.74 4.37
CA ALA A 13 3.72 -6.59 3.35
C ALA A 13 2.19 -6.60 3.45
N VAL A 14 1.64 -6.79 4.65
CA VAL A 14 0.18 -6.80 4.86
C VAL A 14 -0.43 -5.44 4.57
N ALA A 15 0.17 -4.35 5.08
CA ALA A 15 -0.32 -2.99 4.82
C ALA A 15 -0.24 -2.63 3.33
N GLY A 16 0.87 -2.94 2.67
CA GLY A 16 1.05 -2.75 1.24
C GLY A 16 0.05 -3.57 0.41
N LEU A 17 -0.23 -4.81 0.82
CA LEU A 17 -1.24 -5.65 0.17
C LEU A 17 -2.63 -5.03 0.30
N VAL A 18 -3.03 -4.65 1.51
CA VAL A 18 -4.34 -4.06 1.79
C VAL A 18 -4.54 -2.77 1.00
N VAL A 19 -3.55 -1.87 1.00
CA VAL A 19 -3.62 -0.62 0.23
C VAL A 19 -3.66 -0.89 -1.27
N SER A 20 -2.83 -1.82 -1.77
CA SER A 20 -2.85 -2.20 -3.19
C SER A 20 -4.21 -2.74 -3.59
N VAL A 21 -4.75 -3.70 -2.85
CA VAL A 21 -6.04 -4.34 -3.10
C VAL A 21 -7.18 -3.32 -3.02
N ALA A 22 -7.22 -2.48 -1.98
CA ALA A 22 -8.25 -1.47 -1.80
C ALA A 22 -8.29 -0.44 -2.94
N PHE A 23 -7.13 -0.06 -3.50
CA PHE A 23 -7.05 0.91 -4.60
C PHE A 23 -7.18 0.28 -6.00
N TRP A 24 -6.71 -0.95 -6.19
CA TRP A 24 -6.77 -1.65 -7.48
C TRP A 24 -8.12 -2.31 -7.74
N ILE A 25 -8.78 -2.89 -6.73
CA ILE A 25 -10.08 -3.54 -6.95
C ILE A 25 -11.15 -2.46 -7.15
N PRO A 26 -11.72 -2.36 -8.36
CA PRO A 26 -12.83 -1.44 -8.62
C PRO A 26 -14.05 -1.92 -7.81
N GLY A 27 -14.50 -1.12 -6.84
CA GLY A 27 -15.64 -1.44 -5.96
C GLY A 27 -15.32 -1.33 -4.47
N LEU A 28 -14.07 -1.54 -4.05
CA LEU A 28 -13.67 -1.34 -2.64
C LEU A 28 -13.45 0.14 -2.29
N CYS A 29 -12.93 0.92 -3.24
CA CYS A 29 -12.71 2.35 -3.09
C CYS A 29 -13.57 3.12 -4.10
N ASN A 30 -14.54 3.90 -3.61
CA ASN A 30 -15.37 4.75 -4.45
C ASN A 30 -14.57 5.97 -4.91
N ARG A 31 -13.92 5.82 -6.07
CA ARG A 31 -13.09 6.85 -6.71
C ARG A 31 -13.83 8.17 -6.90
N THR A 32 -15.13 8.13 -7.16
CA THR A 32 -15.98 9.32 -7.35
C THR A 32 -16.12 10.12 -6.06
N ARG A 33 -16.51 9.45 -4.95
CA ARG A 33 -16.55 10.07 -3.62
C ARG A 33 -15.18 10.58 -3.18
N LEU A 34 -14.12 9.82 -3.46
CA LEU A 34 -12.77 10.24 -3.11
C LEU A 34 -12.36 11.49 -3.90
N LYS A 35 -12.69 11.57 -5.19
CA LYS A 35 -12.44 12.74 -6.05
C LYS A 35 -13.23 13.96 -5.58
N GLU A 36 -14.47 13.78 -5.11
CA GLU A 36 -15.27 14.86 -4.51
C GLU A 36 -14.63 15.41 -3.23
N ILE A 37 -14.12 14.53 -2.36
CA ILE A 37 -13.47 14.93 -1.10
C ILE A 37 -12.11 15.60 -1.34
N LEU A 38 -11.32 15.05 -2.26
CA LEU A 38 -9.94 15.49 -2.52
C LEU A 38 -9.83 16.62 -3.55
N GLY A 39 -10.88 16.85 -4.35
CA GLY A 39 -10.92 17.89 -5.38
C GLY A 39 -9.74 17.82 -6.34
N SER A 40 -9.03 18.95 -6.52
CA SER A 40 -7.87 19.03 -7.42
C SER A 40 -6.65 18.25 -6.95
N ARG A 41 -6.60 17.84 -5.67
CA ARG A 41 -5.49 17.06 -5.10
C ARG A 41 -5.64 15.57 -5.36
N TYR A 42 -6.80 15.14 -5.84
CA TYR A 42 -7.11 13.74 -6.13
C TYR A 42 -6.08 13.04 -7.04
N PRO A 43 -5.60 13.61 -8.15
CA PRO A 43 -4.65 12.93 -9.03
C PRO A 43 -3.32 12.64 -8.34
N LEU A 44 -2.87 13.58 -7.51
CA LEU A 44 -1.60 13.48 -6.80
C LEU A 44 -1.69 12.42 -5.70
N VAL A 45 -2.78 12.43 -4.92
CA VAL A 45 -3.04 11.39 -3.90
C VAL A 45 -3.26 10.03 -4.53
N TYR A 46 -3.94 9.96 -5.68
CA TYR A 46 -4.13 8.72 -6.42
C TYR A 46 -2.79 8.13 -6.88
N VAL A 47 -1.92 8.92 -7.50
CA VAL A 47 -0.60 8.46 -7.95
C VAL A 47 0.26 8.02 -6.76
N VAL A 48 0.27 8.79 -5.67
CA VAL A 48 1.03 8.48 -4.45
C VAL A 48 0.53 7.18 -3.83
N TYR A 49 -0.77 6.98 -3.64
CA TYR A 49 -1.31 5.76 -3.02
C TYR A 49 -1.19 4.53 -3.93
N VAL A 50 -1.44 4.68 -5.24
CA VAL A 50 -1.32 3.57 -6.20
C VAL A 50 0.13 3.15 -6.40
N ALA A 51 1.09 4.07 -6.34
CA ALA A 51 2.51 3.73 -6.41
C ALA A 51 3.03 3.15 -5.07
N ASN A 52 2.59 3.72 -3.94
CA ASN A 52 3.10 3.33 -2.62
C ASN A 52 2.58 1.99 -2.12
N GLY A 53 1.32 1.60 -2.41
CA GLY A 53 0.80 0.29 -2.00
C GLY A 53 1.68 -0.88 -2.49
N PRO A 54 1.94 -0.99 -3.81
CA PRO A 54 2.80 -2.01 -4.38
C PRO A 54 4.25 -1.89 -3.91
N MET A 55 4.78 -0.67 -3.76
CA MET A 55 6.14 -0.47 -3.25
C MET A 55 6.30 -0.90 -1.78
N LEU A 56 5.31 -0.61 -0.92
CA LEU A 56 5.27 -1.06 0.48
C LEU A 56 5.19 -2.58 0.57
N LEU A 57 4.36 -3.19 -0.29
CA LEU A 57 4.27 -4.65 -0.40
C LEU A 57 5.63 -5.24 -0.80
N LEU A 58 6.26 -4.69 -1.84
CA LEU A 58 7.55 -5.16 -2.35
C LEU A 58 8.64 -5.04 -1.29
N LEU A 59 8.70 -3.91 -0.58
CA LEU A 59 9.65 -3.68 0.49
C LEU A 59 9.44 -4.63 1.68
N GLY A 60 8.19 -4.87 2.07
CA GLY A 60 7.84 -5.85 3.09
C GLY A 60 8.24 -7.29 2.70
N VAL A 61 8.00 -7.68 1.44
CA VAL A 61 8.39 -8.99 0.90
C VAL A 61 9.91 -9.13 0.85
N ILE A 62 10.65 -8.11 0.41
CA ILE A 62 12.12 -8.13 0.41
C ILE A 62 12.64 -8.34 1.83
N LEU A 63 12.14 -7.57 2.81
CA LEU A 63 12.53 -7.73 4.22
C LEU A 63 12.22 -9.14 4.75
N LEU A 64 11.07 -9.71 4.39
CA LEU A 64 10.73 -11.08 4.76
C LEU A 64 11.65 -12.11 4.10
N ILE A 65 12.01 -11.96 2.82
CA ILE A 65 12.91 -12.90 2.13
C ILE A 65 14.33 -12.81 2.69
N THR A 66 14.80 -11.61 3.02
CA THR A 66 16.18 -11.40 3.48
C THR A 66 16.39 -11.78 4.94
N PHE A 67 15.39 -11.60 5.81
CA PHE A 67 15.56 -11.73 7.27
C PHE A 67 14.77 -12.86 7.93
N ARG A 68 14.00 -13.64 7.17
CA ARG A 68 13.35 -14.87 7.63
C ARG A 68 14.25 -16.08 7.47
#